data_AF-A0A2G5ZE66-F1
#
_entry.id   AF-A0A2G5ZE66-F1
#
_cell.length_a   1.000
_cell.length_b   1.000
_cell.length_c   1.000
_cell.angle_alpha   90.00
_cell.angle_beta   90.00
_cell.angle_gamma   90.00
#
_symmetry.space_group_name_H-M   'P 1'
#
loop_
_entity.id
_entity.type
_entity.pdbx_description
1 polymer ?
#
loop_
_entity_poly.entity_id
_entity_poly.type
_entity_poly.pdbx_seq_one_letter_code
_entity_poly.pdbx_strand_id
1 'polypeptide(L)'
;MHSTEIHTYLHRFFTENDCEILHGNEHYLTVQLTIDMDKRIMNRPFYWRYIESVNEIPNPAQLTLITDMKQLQNGMKGEVIHLGSPRLHQLFQVTKEMGQFVKLYERVGANNEQQILTPWVGVNYKVSFTSHQTKEILYSIGINLMTGAVVKEFQETIGMRDLSDQSSEQVFHLPFIITPVRALDRLDAVITKVIEGEDLTWVEEAEKRWRKDQAVLDYFYEGQEPKPECYEMEKRAMEERFKPRITVDVVNGGLFYLK
;
A
#
# COMPACT_ATOMS: atom_id res chain seq x y z
N MET A 1 -5.58 12.12 7.80
CA MET A 1 -6.84 12.11 7.04
C MET A 1 -7.95 12.73 7.88
N HIS A 2 -8.76 13.59 7.27
CA HIS A 2 -9.95 14.19 7.90
C HIS A 2 -11.18 13.29 7.75
N SER A 3 -12.23 13.49 8.55
CA SER A 3 -13.45 12.66 8.51
C SER A 3 -14.07 12.56 7.11
N THR A 4 -14.04 13.64 6.33
CA THR A 4 -14.52 13.65 4.93
C THR A 4 -13.72 12.71 4.03
N GLU A 5 -12.39 12.72 4.14
CA GLU A 5 -11.52 11.84 3.33
C GLU A 5 -11.73 10.37 3.70
N ILE A 6 -11.94 10.08 4.99
CA ILE A 6 -12.29 8.74 5.47
C ILE A 6 -13.63 8.32 4.86
N HIS A 7 -14.63 9.20 4.87
CA HIS A 7 -15.94 8.91 4.28
C HIS A 7 -15.85 8.61 2.78
N THR A 8 -15.15 9.46 2.01
CA THR A 8 -14.91 9.24 0.58
C THR A 8 -14.17 7.93 0.32
N TYR A 9 -13.16 7.62 1.12
CA TYR A 9 -12.43 6.35 1.03
C TYR A 9 -13.35 5.15 1.27
N LEU A 10 -14.16 5.15 2.34
CA LEU A 10 -15.08 4.06 2.66
C LEU A 10 -16.10 3.86 1.53
N HIS A 11 -16.72 4.93 1.07
CA HIS A 11 -17.69 4.86 -0.03
C HIS A 11 -17.06 4.22 -1.27
N ARG A 12 -15.88 4.70 -1.68
CA ARG A 12 -15.15 4.14 -2.82
C ARG A 12 -14.80 2.67 -2.59
N PHE A 13 -14.22 2.34 -1.44
CA PHE A 13 -13.85 0.96 -1.10
C PHE A 13 -15.03 -0.01 -1.28
N PHE A 14 -16.20 0.29 -0.71
CA PHE A 14 -17.34 -0.61 -0.81
C PHE A 14 -17.95 -0.65 -2.21
N THR A 15 -17.97 0.48 -2.92
CA THR A 15 -18.47 0.54 -4.30
C THR A 15 -17.61 -0.30 -5.25
N GLU A 16 -16.28 -0.20 -5.16
CA GLU A 16 -15.33 -0.93 -6.01
C GLU A 16 -15.27 -2.44 -5.67
N ASN A 17 -15.82 -2.84 -4.52
CA ASN A 17 -15.93 -4.23 -4.08
C ASN A 17 -17.35 -4.78 -4.21
N ASP A 18 -18.18 -4.15 -5.05
CA ASP A 18 -19.55 -4.53 -5.36
C ASP A 18 -20.45 -4.70 -4.12
N CYS A 19 -20.17 -3.99 -3.03
CA CYS A 19 -21.01 -3.97 -1.86
C CYS A 19 -22.15 -2.96 -2.05
N GLU A 20 -23.38 -3.39 -1.78
CA GLU A 20 -24.55 -2.53 -1.92
C GLU A 20 -24.60 -1.51 -0.77
N ILE A 21 -24.67 -0.22 -1.12
CA ILE A 21 -24.87 0.85 -0.15
C ILE A 21 -26.37 1.00 0.10
N LEU A 22 -26.84 0.52 1.26
CA LEU A 22 -28.26 0.51 1.62
C LEU A 22 -28.74 1.91 2.04
N HIS A 23 -27.98 2.55 2.92
CA HIS A 23 -28.27 3.89 3.45
C HIS A 23 -26.96 4.64 3.67
N GLY A 24 -26.95 5.95 3.44
CA GLY A 24 -25.78 6.75 3.73
C GLY A 24 -26.07 8.25 3.66
N ASN A 25 -25.27 9.01 4.39
CA ASN A 25 -25.14 10.46 4.25
C ASN A 25 -23.65 10.83 4.37
N GLU A 26 -23.29 12.10 4.42
CA GLU A 26 -21.88 12.53 4.53
C GLU A 26 -21.18 12.13 5.86
N HIS A 27 -21.90 11.54 6.80
CA HIS A 27 -21.43 11.26 8.17
C HIS A 27 -21.51 9.78 8.56
N TYR A 28 -22.31 8.97 7.88
CA TYR A 28 -22.37 7.52 8.08
C TYR A 28 -22.68 6.78 6.77
N LEU A 29 -22.28 5.52 6.72
CA LEU A 29 -22.50 4.62 5.60
C LEU A 29 -22.95 3.26 6.11
N THR A 30 -24.09 2.78 5.61
CA THR A 30 -24.61 1.44 5.87
C THR A 30 -24.52 0.61 4.60
N VAL A 31 -23.76 -0.48 4.65
CA VAL A 31 -23.44 -1.34 3.51
C VAL A 31 -23.84 -2.78 3.77
N GLN A 32 -24.38 -3.43 2.74
CA GLN A 32 -24.53 -4.87 2.67
C GLN A 32 -23.25 -5.46 2.07
N LEU A 33 -22.57 -6.32 2.82
CA LEU A 33 -21.33 -6.92 2.33
C LEU A 33 -21.61 -8.01 1.30
N THR A 34 -20.66 -8.21 0.40
CA THR A 34 -20.58 -9.43 -0.41
C THR A 34 -20.04 -10.59 0.42
N ILE A 35 -20.21 -11.82 -0.08
CA ILE A 35 -19.64 -13.04 0.55
C ILE A 35 -18.12 -12.89 0.76
N ASP A 36 -17.43 -12.40 -0.27
CA ASP A 36 -15.98 -12.23 -0.27
C ASP A 36 -15.52 -11.15 0.72
N MET A 37 -16.16 -9.98 0.71
CA MET A 37 -15.82 -8.90 1.65
C MET A 37 -16.07 -9.30 3.10
N ASP A 38 -17.19 -9.96 3.36
CA ASP A 38 -17.51 -10.43 4.69
C ASP A 38 -16.44 -11.42 5.21
N LYS A 39 -16.04 -12.41 4.40
CA LYS A 39 -14.95 -13.33 4.77
C LYS A 39 -13.65 -12.60 5.10
N ARG A 40 -13.32 -11.53 4.37
CA ARG A 40 -12.11 -10.73 4.58
C ARG A 40 -12.17 -9.86 5.83
N ILE A 41 -13.31 -9.23 6.11
CA ILE A 41 -13.37 -8.16 7.14
C ILE A 41 -14.11 -8.57 8.43
N MET A 42 -15.08 -9.48 8.38
CA MET A 42 -15.95 -9.77 9.53
C MET A 42 -15.38 -10.81 10.51
N ASN A 43 -14.29 -11.49 10.16
CA ASN A 43 -13.63 -12.50 11.00
C ASN A 43 -14.61 -13.50 11.64
N ARG A 44 -15.51 -14.08 10.82
CA ARG A 44 -16.50 -15.08 11.24
C ARG A 44 -16.25 -16.47 10.60
N PRO A 45 -15.07 -17.09 10.81
CA PRO A 45 -14.70 -18.33 10.12
C PRO A 45 -15.62 -19.52 10.44
N PHE A 46 -16.16 -19.60 11.66
CA PHE A 46 -17.09 -20.67 12.05
C PHE A 46 -18.44 -20.59 11.33
N TYR A 47 -18.96 -19.37 11.14
CA TYR A 47 -20.19 -19.15 10.37
C TYR A 47 -20.01 -19.64 8.94
N TRP A 48 -18.94 -19.22 8.28
CA TRP A 48 -18.66 -19.60 6.89
C TRP A 48 -18.43 -21.11 6.74
N ARG A 49 -17.66 -21.72 7.64
CA ARG A 49 -17.43 -23.16 7.63
C ARG A 49 -18.73 -23.96 7.77
N TYR A 50 -19.65 -23.50 8.62
CA TYR A 50 -20.95 -24.14 8.79
C TYR A 50 -21.81 -24.03 7.53
N ILE A 51 -22.02 -22.82 7.02
CA ILE A 51 -22.85 -22.56 5.84
C ILE A 51 -22.35 -23.34 4.62
N GLU A 52 -21.04 -23.38 4.41
CA GLU A 52 -20.41 -24.16 3.32
C GLU A 52 -20.58 -25.67 3.51
N SER A 53 -20.53 -26.17 4.75
CA SER A 53 -20.69 -27.60 5.03
C SER A 53 -22.14 -28.09 4.86
N VAL A 54 -23.12 -27.21 5.09
CA VAL A 54 -24.55 -27.51 4.99
C VAL A 54 -25.10 -27.14 3.60
N ASN A 55 -24.30 -26.46 2.76
CA ASN A 55 -24.68 -25.93 1.45
C ASN A 55 -25.94 -25.03 1.53
N GLU A 56 -26.01 -24.22 2.58
CA GLU A 56 -27.09 -23.27 2.84
C GLU A 56 -26.83 -21.93 2.13
N ILE A 57 -27.88 -21.13 1.94
CA ILE A 57 -27.76 -19.81 1.30
C ILE A 57 -26.95 -18.87 2.21
N PRO A 58 -25.83 -18.30 1.75
CA PRO A 58 -25.05 -17.34 2.52
C PRO A 58 -25.84 -16.09 2.90
N ASN A 59 -25.63 -15.62 4.13
CA ASN A 59 -26.14 -14.33 4.61
C ASN A 59 -24.97 -13.44 5.08
N PRO A 60 -24.34 -12.68 4.15
CA PRO A 60 -23.33 -11.68 4.48
C PRO A 60 -23.84 -10.63 5.47
N ALA A 61 -22.96 -10.15 6.35
CA ALA A 61 -23.30 -9.17 7.36
C ALA A 61 -23.53 -7.78 6.75
N GLN A 62 -24.38 -7.00 7.41
CA GLN A 62 -24.57 -5.58 7.16
C GLN A 62 -23.72 -4.78 8.15
N LEU A 63 -23.00 -3.77 7.66
CA LEU A 63 -22.19 -2.87 8.48
C LEU A 63 -22.75 -1.45 8.44
N THR A 64 -22.75 -0.77 9.60
CA THR A 64 -23.00 0.68 9.68
C THR A 64 -21.75 1.35 10.23
N LEU A 65 -21.13 2.21 9.42
CA LEU A 65 -19.86 2.88 9.68
C LEU A 65 -20.13 4.37 9.87
N ILE A 66 -19.66 4.92 10.98
CA ILE A 66 -19.93 6.29 11.40
C ILE A 66 -18.62 7.10 11.34
N THR A 67 -18.56 8.10 10.48
CA THR A 67 -17.37 8.95 10.27
C THR A 67 -17.40 10.28 11.04
N ASP A 68 -18.59 10.74 11.45
CA ASP A 68 -18.75 11.91 12.32
C ASP A 68 -19.82 11.69 13.39
N MET A 69 -19.36 11.56 14.64
CA MET A 69 -20.23 11.35 15.81
C MET A 69 -20.97 12.61 16.24
N LYS A 70 -20.46 13.82 15.93
CA LYS A 70 -21.04 15.08 16.42
C LYS A 70 -22.36 15.42 15.72
N GLN A 71 -22.54 14.91 14.50
CA GLN A 71 -23.70 15.18 13.67
C GLN A 71 -24.77 14.09 13.76
N LEU A 72 -24.53 13.06 14.57
CA LEU A 72 -25.49 12.00 14.85
C LEU A 72 -26.49 12.46 15.91
N GLN A 73 -27.67 12.86 15.45
CA GLN A 73 -28.77 13.26 16.34
C GLN A 73 -29.55 12.06 16.92
N ASN A 74 -29.37 10.86 16.36
CA ASN A 74 -30.15 9.68 16.71
C ASN A 74 -29.22 8.55 17.18
N GLY A 75 -29.65 7.75 18.16
CA GLY A 75 -28.93 6.61 18.75
C GLY A 75 -28.71 5.43 17.78
N MET A 76 -28.19 5.73 16.59
CA MET A 76 -27.82 4.78 15.56
C MET A 76 -26.73 3.86 16.09
N LYS A 77 -26.97 2.56 15.96
CA LYS A 77 -25.97 1.54 16.29
C LYS A 77 -25.05 1.38 15.09
N GLY A 78 -23.78 1.66 15.26
CA GLY A 78 -22.76 1.52 14.23
C GLY A 78 -21.35 1.58 14.81
N GLU A 79 -20.37 1.23 14.00
CA GLU A 79 -18.95 1.30 14.34
C GLU A 79 -18.42 2.70 14.01
N VAL A 80 -17.79 3.36 14.99
CA VAL A 80 -17.17 4.67 14.78
C VAL A 80 -15.83 4.50 14.08
N ILE A 81 -15.68 5.15 12.93
CA ILE A 81 -14.50 5.11 12.08
C ILE A 81 -13.77 6.42 12.14
N HIS A 82 -12.51 6.34 12.56
CA HIS A 82 -11.55 7.42 12.56
C HIS A 82 -10.19 6.86 12.15
N LEU A 83 -9.19 7.72 11.93
CA LEU A 83 -7.87 7.28 11.44
C LEU A 83 -7.24 6.16 12.27
N GLY A 84 -7.41 6.19 13.60
CA GLY A 84 -6.90 5.18 14.52
C GLY A 84 -7.74 3.90 14.66
N SER A 85 -8.85 3.73 13.92
CA SER A 85 -9.79 2.64 14.22
C SER A 85 -9.27 1.32 13.64
N PRO A 86 -9.40 0.18 14.36
CA PRO A 86 -8.94 -1.11 13.86
C PRO A 86 -9.59 -1.49 12.53
N ARG A 87 -10.88 -1.19 12.37
CA ARG A 87 -11.61 -1.42 11.12
C ARG A 87 -11.01 -0.68 9.93
N LEU A 88 -10.68 0.60 10.08
CA LEU A 88 -10.12 1.36 8.97
C LEU A 88 -8.76 0.78 8.53
N HIS A 89 -7.91 0.40 9.50
CA HIS A 89 -6.64 -0.27 9.21
C HIS A 89 -6.84 -1.60 8.50
N GLN A 90 -7.84 -2.39 8.91
CA GLN A 90 -8.19 -3.64 8.23
C GLN A 90 -8.61 -3.38 6.77
N LEU A 91 -9.42 -2.34 6.51
CA LEU A 91 -9.81 -1.99 5.14
C LEU A 91 -8.62 -1.52 4.30
N PHE A 92 -7.68 -0.76 4.88
CA PHE A 92 -6.44 -0.41 4.17
C PHE A 92 -5.60 -1.65 3.85
N GLN A 93 -5.51 -2.60 4.77
CA GLN A 93 -4.79 -3.85 4.54
C GLN A 93 -5.42 -4.67 3.41
N VAL A 94 -6.75 -4.82 3.41
CA VAL A 94 -7.48 -5.51 2.32
C VAL A 94 -7.26 -4.80 1.00
N THR A 95 -7.33 -3.46 0.97
CA THR A 95 -7.05 -2.68 -0.25
C THR A 95 -5.65 -2.94 -0.77
N LYS A 96 -4.65 -2.96 0.13
CA LYS A 96 -3.27 -3.24 -0.23
C LYS A 96 -3.11 -4.64 -0.80
N GLU A 97 -3.76 -5.64 -0.21
CA GLU A 97 -3.72 -7.04 -0.65
C GLU A 97 -4.38 -7.24 -2.01
N MET A 98 -5.55 -6.64 -2.23
CA MET A 98 -6.26 -6.73 -3.50
C MET A 98 -5.57 -5.96 -4.62
N GLY A 99 -4.91 -4.86 -4.28
CA GLY A 99 -4.22 -3.97 -5.22
C GLY A 99 -2.74 -4.29 -5.45
N GLN A 100 -2.23 -5.45 -5.03
CA GLN A 100 -0.80 -5.78 -5.16
C GLN A 100 -0.33 -5.90 -6.61
N PHE A 101 -1.18 -6.46 -7.48
CA PHE A 101 -0.84 -6.72 -8.87
C PHE A 101 -2.02 -6.48 -9.80
N VAL A 102 -1.76 -5.78 -10.91
CA VAL A 102 -2.76 -5.57 -11.97
C VAL A 102 -2.21 -6.00 -13.33
N LYS A 103 -3.12 -6.42 -14.22
CA LYS A 103 -2.82 -6.59 -15.64
C LYS A 103 -3.78 -5.72 -16.43
N LEU A 104 -3.25 -4.71 -17.12
CA LEU A 104 -4.06 -3.70 -17.80
C LEU A 104 -3.62 -3.52 -19.25
N TYR A 105 -4.56 -3.10 -20.09
CA TYR A 105 -4.39 -2.84 -21.52
C TYR A 105 -4.87 -1.43 -21.81
N GLU A 106 -4.08 -0.70 -22.60
CA GLU A 106 -4.51 0.60 -23.10
C GLU A 106 -5.65 0.44 -24.10
N ARG A 107 -6.75 1.16 -23.87
CA ARG A 107 -7.90 1.13 -24.76
C ARG A 107 -7.54 1.69 -26.13
N VAL A 108 -8.02 0.97 -27.13
CA VAL A 108 -7.83 1.30 -28.53
C VAL A 108 -9.14 1.83 -29.08
N GLY A 109 -9.11 3.01 -29.69
CA GLY A 109 -10.28 3.55 -30.39
C GLY A 109 -10.63 2.67 -31.59
N ALA A 110 -11.92 2.64 -31.96
CA ALA A 110 -12.48 1.81 -33.04
C ALA A 110 -12.09 2.30 -34.45
N ASN A 111 -10.80 2.57 -34.67
CA ASN A 111 -10.27 2.77 -36.01
C ASN A 111 -9.89 1.39 -36.56
N ASN A 112 -10.25 1.09 -37.81
CA ASN A 112 -10.11 -0.22 -38.48
C ASN A 112 -8.66 -0.72 -38.68
N GLU A 113 -7.67 -0.17 -37.96
CA GLU A 113 -6.27 -0.58 -38.02
C GLU A 113 -5.92 -1.40 -36.78
N GLN A 114 -5.31 -2.58 -36.98
CA GLN A 114 -4.76 -3.37 -35.88
C GLN A 114 -3.72 -2.55 -35.13
N GLN A 115 -3.96 -2.33 -33.83
CA GLN A 115 -2.99 -1.64 -32.98
C GLN A 115 -2.12 -2.64 -32.22
N ILE A 116 -0.84 -2.30 -32.12
CA ILE A 116 0.17 -3.10 -31.45
C ILE A 116 0.31 -2.55 -30.03
N LEU A 117 0.21 -3.44 -29.03
CA LEU A 117 0.55 -3.09 -27.66
C LEU A 117 1.88 -3.73 -27.26
N THR A 118 2.76 -2.89 -26.73
CA THR A 118 4.04 -3.27 -26.16
C THR A 118 3.88 -3.63 -24.68
N PRO A 119 4.48 -4.75 -24.21
CA PRO A 119 4.41 -5.15 -22.82
C PRO A 119 5.39 -4.38 -21.93
N TRP A 120 4.91 -3.92 -20.78
CA TRP A 120 5.66 -3.19 -19.75
C TRP A 120 5.40 -3.79 -18.37
N VAL A 121 6.42 -3.83 -17.52
CA VAL A 121 6.25 -4.06 -16.08
C VAL A 121 6.45 -2.73 -15.36
N GLY A 122 5.45 -2.34 -14.57
CA GLY A 122 5.51 -1.19 -13.69
C GLY A 122 5.56 -1.63 -12.24
N VAL A 123 6.42 -1.01 -11.43
CA VAL A 123 6.54 -1.27 -9.99
C VAL A 123 6.61 0.04 -9.24
N ASN A 124 5.83 0.14 -8.17
CA ASN A 124 5.88 1.24 -7.22
C ASN A 124 6.63 0.80 -5.97
N TYR A 125 7.81 1.35 -5.75
CA TYR A 125 8.68 1.10 -4.60
C TYR A 125 8.46 2.18 -3.55
N LYS A 126 8.43 1.78 -2.28
CA LYS A 126 8.59 2.69 -1.13
C LYS A 126 9.96 2.46 -0.54
N VAL A 127 10.78 3.52 -0.54
CA VAL A 127 12.10 3.51 0.09
C VAL A 127 12.01 4.31 1.38
N SER A 128 12.28 3.67 2.51
CA SER A 128 12.25 4.30 3.83
C SER A 128 13.66 4.40 4.40
N PHE A 129 14.15 5.63 4.57
CA PHE A 129 15.40 5.95 5.24
C PHE A 129 15.11 6.23 6.71
N THR A 130 15.52 5.33 7.59
CA THR A 130 15.17 5.35 9.01
C THR A 130 16.41 5.52 9.88
N SER A 131 16.31 6.44 10.84
CA SER A 131 17.18 6.59 12.01
C SER A 131 16.30 7.18 13.12
N HIS A 132 16.73 8.28 13.76
CA HIS A 132 15.90 9.04 14.70
C HIS A 132 14.67 9.70 14.05
N GLN A 133 14.69 9.82 12.73
CA GLN A 133 13.59 10.23 11.87
C GLN A 133 13.45 9.24 10.72
N THR A 134 12.25 9.15 10.15
CA THR A 134 11.97 8.34 8.96
C THR A 134 11.63 9.26 7.81
N LYS A 135 12.37 9.16 6.71
CA LYS A 135 12.06 9.78 5.41
C LYS A 135 11.57 8.66 4.48
N GLU A 136 10.36 8.78 3.95
CA GLU A 136 9.82 7.82 2.98
C GLU A 136 9.68 8.50 1.61
N ILE A 137 10.11 7.81 0.56
CA ILE A 137 10.01 8.26 -0.82
C ILE A 137 9.35 7.15 -1.65
N LEU A 138 8.41 7.53 -2.50
CA LEU A 138 7.79 6.64 -3.48
C LEU A 138 8.49 6.79 -4.83
N TYR A 139 8.90 5.67 -5.40
CA TYR A 139 9.48 5.60 -6.74
C TYR A 139 8.58 4.74 -7.63
N SER A 140 8.13 5.32 -8.73
CA SER A 140 7.44 4.56 -9.77
C SER A 140 8.37 4.30 -10.93
N ILE A 141 8.64 3.03 -11.24
CA ILE A 141 9.58 2.66 -12.29
C ILE A 141 8.94 1.61 -13.21
N GLY A 142 9.02 1.86 -14.50
CA GLY A 142 8.53 0.98 -15.55
C GLY A 142 9.68 0.47 -16.41
N ILE A 143 9.55 -0.76 -16.90
CA ILE A 143 10.49 -1.35 -17.85
C ILE A 143 9.74 -1.99 -19.03
N ASN A 144 10.17 -1.65 -20.23
CA ASN A 144 9.65 -2.25 -21.45
C ASN A 144 10.20 -3.68 -21.59
N LEU A 145 9.33 -4.67 -21.70
CA LEU A 145 9.72 -6.08 -21.76
C LEU A 145 10.26 -6.53 -23.13
N MET A 146 10.22 -5.67 -24.14
CA MET A 146 10.83 -5.89 -25.45
C MET A 146 12.25 -5.35 -25.49
N THR A 147 12.42 -4.08 -25.12
CA THR A 147 13.69 -3.36 -25.30
C THR A 147 14.54 -3.32 -24.04
N GLY A 148 13.93 -3.52 -22.86
CA GLY A 148 14.57 -3.28 -21.57
C GLY A 148 14.73 -1.80 -21.23
N ALA A 149 14.10 -0.89 -22.00
CA ALA A 149 14.11 0.54 -21.69
C ALA A 149 13.40 0.79 -20.36
N VAL A 150 14.02 1.61 -19.50
CA VAL A 150 13.51 1.94 -18.17
C VAL A 150 12.98 3.36 -18.18
N VAL A 151 11.80 3.55 -17.59
CA VAL A 151 11.11 4.83 -17.44
C VAL A 151 10.88 5.09 -15.95
N LYS A 152 11.32 6.25 -15.47
CA LYS A 152 10.98 6.75 -14.13
C LYS A 152 9.61 7.43 -14.18
N GLU A 153 8.98 7.63 -13.02
CA GLU A 153 7.66 8.26 -12.90
C GLU A 153 6.60 7.51 -13.74
N PHE A 154 6.71 6.18 -13.82
CA PHE A 154 5.86 5.37 -14.68
C PHE A 154 4.37 5.49 -14.34
N GLN A 155 4.03 5.66 -13.05
CA GLN A 155 2.68 5.88 -12.56
C GLN A 155 2.03 7.11 -13.21
N GLU A 156 2.78 8.19 -13.45
CA GLU A 156 2.26 9.39 -14.12
C GLU A 156 1.96 9.12 -15.59
N THR A 157 2.82 8.33 -16.24
CA THR A 157 2.63 7.92 -17.64
C THR A 157 1.37 7.07 -17.81
N ILE A 158 1.10 6.15 -16.88
CA ILE A 158 -0.11 5.32 -16.94
C ILE A 158 -1.36 6.07 -16.47
N GLY A 159 -1.23 7.02 -15.53
CA GLY A 159 -2.35 7.81 -15.02
C GLY A 159 -3.00 8.72 -16.06
N MET A 160 -2.28 9.04 -17.14
CA MET A 160 -2.80 9.82 -18.28
C MET A 160 -3.45 8.95 -19.38
N ARG A 161 -3.41 7.62 -19.27
CA ARG A 161 -3.92 6.69 -20.29
C ARG A 161 -5.25 6.09 -19.87
N ASP A 162 -6.10 5.78 -20.85
CA ASP A 162 -7.33 5.02 -20.63
C ASP A 162 -7.01 3.53 -20.62
N LEU A 163 -6.99 2.93 -19.42
CA LEU A 163 -6.61 1.54 -19.19
C LEU A 163 -7.82 0.69 -18.81
N SER A 164 -7.85 -0.55 -19.30
CA SER A 164 -8.87 -1.55 -18.96
C SER A 164 -8.21 -2.87 -18.57
N ASP A 165 -8.86 -3.63 -17.72
CA ASP A 165 -8.54 -5.03 -17.40
C ASP A 165 -8.86 -6.00 -18.56
N GLN A 166 -9.77 -5.60 -19.46
CA GLN A 166 -10.12 -6.34 -20.67
C GLN A 166 -9.32 -5.89 -21.88
N SER A 167 -8.82 -6.86 -22.64
CA SER A 167 -8.21 -6.60 -23.95
C SER A 167 -9.28 -6.45 -25.03
N SER A 168 -9.09 -5.52 -25.96
CA SER A 168 -9.95 -5.38 -27.14
C SER A 168 -9.63 -6.46 -28.17
N GLU A 169 -10.65 -6.98 -28.86
CA GLU A 169 -10.51 -8.06 -29.86
C GLU A 169 -9.61 -7.69 -31.05
N GLN A 170 -9.38 -6.39 -31.30
CA GLN A 170 -8.64 -5.88 -32.45
C GLN A 170 -7.15 -5.60 -32.16
N VAL A 171 -6.61 -6.15 -31.07
CA VAL A 171 -5.27 -5.83 -30.57
C VAL A 171 -4.30 -6.99 -30.73
N PHE A 172 -3.11 -6.70 -31.24
CA PHE A 172 -1.99 -7.65 -31.24
C PHE A 172 -1.10 -7.41 -30.01
N HIS A 173 -0.99 -8.42 -29.15
CA HIS A 173 -0.08 -8.41 -28.00
C HIS A 173 1.30 -8.89 -28.42
N LEU A 174 2.31 -8.03 -28.32
CA LEU A 174 3.69 -8.47 -28.56
C LEU A 174 4.14 -9.43 -27.44
N PRO A 175 4.77 -10.58 -27.79
CA PRO A 175 5.35 -11.47 -26.80
C PRO A 175 6.57 -10.81 -26.17
N PHE A 176 6.70 -10.86 -24.85
CA PHE A 176 7.86 -10.30 -24.17
C PHE A 176 9.13 -11.11 -24.44
N ILE A 177 10.24 -10.41 -24.70
CA ILE A 177 11.58 -11.01 -24.81
C ILE A 177 12.21 -11.17 -23.42
N ILE A 178 11.96 -10.18 -22.55
CA ILE A 178 12.38 -10.17 -21.16
C ILE A 178 11.20 -10.65 -20.31
N THR A 179 11.38 -11.76 -19.58
CA THR A 179 10.33 -12.26 -18.70
C THR A 179 10.04 -11.26 -17.56
N PRO A 180 8.79 -11.18 -17.05
CA PRO A 180 8.45 -10.26 -15.96
C PRO A 180 9.35 -10.42 -14.72
N VAL A 181 9.72 -11.64 -14.35
CA VAL A 181 10.63 -11.90 -13.22
C VAL A 181 12.01 -11.28 -13.46
N ARG A 182 12.60 -11.46 -14.65
CA ARG A 182 13.89 -10.86 -14.99
C ARG A 182 13.82 -9.34 -15.08
N ALA A 183 12.66 -8.79 -15.42
CA ALA A 183 12.41 -7.37 -15.41
C ALA A 183 12.43 -6.81 -13.98
N LEU A 184 11.87 -7.53 -13.00
CA LEU A 184 11.96 -7.17 -11.57
C LEU A 184 13.42 -7.13 -11.10
N ASP A 185 14.23 -8.15 -11.41
CA ASP A 185 15.67 -8.15 -11.05
C ASP A 185 16.40 -6.91 -11.58
N ARG A 186 16.02 -6.45 -12.79
CA ARG A 186 16.59 -5.23 -13.38
C ARG A 186 16.09 -3.97 -12.68
N LEU A 187 14.82 -3.90 -12.33
CA LEU A 187 14.26 -2.77 -11.58
C LEU A 187 14.88 -2.68 -10.17
N ASP A 188 15.17 -3.81 -9.54
CA ASP A 188 15.87 -3.87 -8.25
C ASP A 188 17.30 -3.31 -8.36
N ALA A 189 18.01 -3.62 -9.46
CA ALA A 189 19.30 -2.99 -9.74
C ALA A 189 19.18 -1.48 -10.01
N VAL A 190 18.09 -1.03 -10.64
CA VAL A 190 17.84 0.40 -10.88
C VAL A 190 17.56 1.14 -9.58
N ILE A 191 16.69 0.62 -8.70
CA ILE A 191 16.38 1.27 -7.43
C ILE A 191 17.60 1.29 -6.51
N THR A 192 18.42 0.23 -6.51
CA THR A 192 19.69 0.21 -5.77
C THR A 192 20.61 1.35 -6.21
N LYS A 193 20.77 1.55 -7.52
CA LYS A 193 21.56 2.69 -8.05
C LYS A 193 20.97 4.05 -7.71
N VAL A 194 19.65 4.17 -7.64
CA VAL A 194 18.99 5.41 -7.20
C VAL A 194 19.32 5.70 -5.74
N ILE A 195 19.26 4.69 -4.87
CA ILE A 195 19.60 4.80 -3.45
C ILE A 195 21.08 5.13 -3.24
N GLU A 196 21.98 4.52 -4.00
CA GLU A 196 23.42 4.83 -3.96
C GLU A 196 23.76 6.26 -4.38
N GLY A 197 22.90 6.88 -5.21
CA GLY A 197 23.03 8.27 -5.64
C GLY A 197 22.40 9.29 -4.70
N GLU A 198 21.70 8.86 -3.64
CA GLU A 198 21.10 9.78 -2.66
C GLU A 198 22.17 10.43 -1.77
N ASP A 199 21.84 11.61 -1.26
CA ASP A 199 22.69 12.32 -0.32
C ASP A 199 22.77 11.57 1.03
N LEU A 200 23.98 11.26 1.48
CA LEU A 200 24.26 10.53 2.73
C LEU A 200 24.41 11.45 3.94
N THR A 201 24.21 12.77 3.80
CA THR A 201 24.28 13.73 4.92
C THR A 201 23.44 13.31 6.13
N TRP A 202 22.26 12.74 5.92
CA TRP A 202 21.38 12.28 7.01
C TRP A 202 22.00 11.16 7.86
N VAL A 203 22.87 10.32 7.28
CA VAL A 203 23.58 9.25 7.98
C VAL A 203 24.61 9.85 8.94
N GLU A 204 25.38 10.83 8.45
CA GLU A 204 26.39 11.53 9.25
C GLU A 204 25.77 12.33 10.40
N GLU A 205 24.64 13.01 10.13
CA GLU A 205 23.89 13.75 11.14
C GLU A 205 23.33 12.82 12.22
N ALA A 206 22.78 11.67 11.82
CA ALA A 206 22.31 10.65 12.75
C ALA A 206 23.44 10.14 13.65
N GLU A 207 24.63 9.87 13.10
CA GLU A 207 25.77 9.39 13.87
C GLU A 207 26.27 10.45 14.86
N LYS A 208 26.39 11.71 14.44
CA LYS A 208 26.76 12.82 15.34
C LYS A 208 25.78 12.95 16.51
N ARG A 209 24.48 12.81 16.23
CA ARG A 209 23.42 12.91 17.24
C ARG A 209 23.47 11.73 18.20
N TRP A 210 23.69 10.53 17.69
CA TRP A 210 23.87 9.33 18.52
C TRP A 210 25.05 9.48 19.48
N ARG A 211 26.21 9.93 19.00
CA ARG A 211 27.39 10.16 19.85
C ARG A 211 27.11 11.16 20.97
N LYS A 212 26.35 12.21 20.69
CA LYS A 212 25.96 13.21 21.69
C LYS A 212 25.05 12.60 22.76
N ASP A 213 24.03 11.87 22.36
CA ASP A 213 23.07 11.24 23.28
C ASP A 213 23.74 10.13 24.11
N GLN A 214 24.65 9.37 23.51
CA GLN A 214 25.45 8.38 24.20
C GLN A 214 26.39 9.02 25.25
N ALA A 215 27.04 10.13 24.93
CA ALA A 215 27.88 10.85 25.89
C ALA A 215 27.07 11.38 27.08
N VAL A 216 25.83 11.81 26.84
CA VAL A 216 24.91 12.21 27.91
C VAL A 216 24.55 11.01 28.80
N LEU A 217 24.22 9.86 28.19
CA LEU A 217 23.96 8.63 28.93
C LEU A 217 25.16 8.20 29.76
N ASP A 218 26.36 8.20 29.19
CA ASP A 218 27.59 7.85 29.88
C ASP A 218 27.87 8.77 31.09
N TYR A 219 27.63 10.07 30.94
CA TYR A 219 27.76 11.04 32.03
C TYR A 219 26.77 10.79 33.17
N PHE A 220 25.51 10.45 32.87
CA PHE A 220 24.50 10.14 33.89
C PHE A 220 24.87 8.94 34.79
N TYR A 221 25.63 7.99 34.25
CA TYR A 221 26.06 6.79 34.98
C TYR A 221 27.56 6.82 35.35
N GLU A 222 28.19 7.99 35.31
CA GLU A 222 29.59 8.17 35.70
C GLU A 222 29.80 7.76 37.18
N GLY A 223 30.79 6.91 37.43
CA GLY A 223 31.13 6.43 38.78
C GLY A 223 30.34 5.21 39.28
N GLN A 224 29.43 4.64 38.48
CA GLN A 224 28.78 3.36 38.80
C GLN A 224 29.54 2.19 38.18
N GLU A 225 30.29 1.46 39.01
CA GLU A 225 30.92 0.19 38.64
C GLU A 225 30.44 -0.95 39.55
N PRO A 226 29.78 -2.00 39.00
CA PRO A 226 29.45 -2.20 37.58
C PRO A 226 28.30 -1.30 37.08
N LYS A 227 28.25 -1.03 35.76
CA LYS A 227 27.11 -0.33 35.16
C LYS A 227 25.82 -1.13 35.36
N PRO A 228 24.70 -0.49 35.72
CA PRO A 228 23.44 -1.17 35.97
C PRO A 228 22.78 -1.66 34.67
N GLU A 229 21.86 -2.61 34.78
CA GLU A 229 21.14 -3.18 33.63
C GLU A 229 20.33 -2.13 32.83
N CYS A 230 19.80 -1.12 33.52
CA CYS A 230 19.08 -0.01 32.87
C CYS A 230 19.95 0.77 31.87
N TYR A 231 21.23 0.97 32.18
CA TYR A 231 22.16 1.61 31.26
C TYR A 231 22.34 0.77 29.97
N GLU A 232 22.49 -0.54 30.09
CA GLU A 232 22.65 -1.43 28.93
C GLU A 232 21.38 -1.49 28.08
N MET A 233 20.20 -1.47 28.72
CA MET A 233 18.92 -1.41 28.03
C MET A 233 18.75 -0.09 27.26
N GLU A 234 19.05 1.05 27.89
CA GLU A 234 18.97 2.35 27.24
C GLU A 234 19.98 2.50 26.11
N LYS A 235 21.22 2.01 26.30
CA LYS A 235 22.24 2.00 25.26
C LYS A 235 21.79 1.20 24.03
N ARG A 236 21.19 0.02 24.22
CA ARG A 236 20.62 -0.76 23.11
C ARG A 236 19.45 -0.04 22.44
N ALA A 237 18.55 0.56 23.21
CA ALA A 237 17.44 1.33 22.66
C ALA A 237 17.93 2.53 21.83
N MET A 238 19.00 3.21 22.27
CA MET A 238 19.66 4.26 21.50
C MET A 238 20.27 3.71 20.21
N GLU A 239 20.99 2.59 20.27
CA GLU A 239 21.55 1.95 19.08
C GLU A 239 20.44 1.59 18.08
N GLU A 240 19.35 0.95 18.52
CA GLU A 240 18.23 0.61 17.65
C GLU A 240 17.58 1.82 16.99
N ARG A 241 17.44 2.92 17.74
CA ARG A 241 16.83 4.16 17.28
C ARG A 241 17.71 4.92 16.29
N PHE A 242 19.02 5.01 16.55
CA PHE A 242 19.90 5.85 15.74
C PHE A 242 20.54 5.10 14.57
N LYS A 243 20.66 3.77 14.65
CA LYS A 243 21.26 2.95 13.59
C LYS A 243 20.54 3.20 12.26
N PRO A 244 21.22 3.80 11.27
CA PRO A 244 20.66 4.05 9.95
C PRO A 244 20.23 2.75 9.29
N ARG A 245 19.01 2.71 8.76
CA ARG A 245 18.46 1.58 8.01
C ARG A 245 17.74 2.09 6.77
N ILE A 246 17.96 1.43 5.65
CA ILE A 246 17.22 1.68 4.42
C ILE A 246 16.41 0.42 4.14
N THR A 247 15.10 0.56 4.01
CA THR A 247 14.20 -0.53 3.61
C THR A 247 13.56 -0.20 2.27
N VAL A 248 13.46 -1.19 1.40
CA VAL A 248 12.80 -1.07 0.10
C VAL A 248 11.64 -2.05 0.08
N ASP A 249 10.43 -1.52 0.00
CA ASP A 249 9.20 -2.30 -0.07
C ASP A 249 8.55 -2.10 -1.44
N VAL A 250 8.11 -3.19 -2.07
CA VAL A 250 7.21 -3.09 -3.23
C VAL A 250 5.80 -2.81 -2.71
N VAL A 251 5.24 -1.66 -3.09
CA VAL A 251 3.88 -1.26 -2.72
C VAL A 251 2.86 -2.02 -3.57
N ASN A 252 3.06 -1.98 -4.88
CA ASN A 252 2.29 -2.72 -5.87
C ASN A 252 3.07 -2.75 -7.20
N GLY A 253 2.59 -3.55 -8.14
CA GLY A 253 3.09 -3.57 -9.50
C GLY A 253 2.04 -4.03 -10.50
N GLY A 254 2.43 -4.11 -11.76
CA GLY A 254 1.52 -4.59 -12.78
C GLY A 254 2.20 -4.85 -14.12
N LEU A 255 1.47 -5.59 -14.96
CA LEU A 255 1.79 -5.83 -16.35
C LEU A 255 0.87 -4.97 -17.22
N PHE A 256 1.46 -4.05 -17.96
CA PHE A 256 0.75 -3.07 -18.77
C PHE A 256 1.05 -3.31 -20.25
N TYR A 257 0.01 -3.32 -21.07
CA TYR A 257 0.12 -3.38 -22.52
C TYR A 257 -0.20 -2.00 -23.08
N LEU A 258 0.82 -1.30 -23.56
CA LEU A 258 0.78 0.11 -23.90
C LEU A 258 1.14 0.33 -25.37
N LYS A 259 0.54 1.35 -25.99
CA LYS A 259 0.95 1.83 -27.32
C LYS A 259 2.32 2.49 -27.27
#